data_AF-A0A0A9FHM2-F1
#
_entry.id   AF-A0A0A9FHM2-F1
#
_cell.length_a   1.000
_cell.length_b   1.000
_cell.length_c   1.000
_cell.angle_alpha   90.00
_cell.angle_beta   90.00
_cell.angle_gamma   90.00
#
_symmetry.space_group_name_H-M   'P 1'
#
loop_
_entity.id
_entity.type
_entity.pdbx_description
1 polymer ?
#
loop_
_entity_poly.entity_id
_entity_poly.type
_entity_poly.pdbx_seq_one_letter_code
_entity_poly.pdbx_strand_id
1 'polypeptide(L)'
;MIKERFKSFDVQFEELHAKQSQWTIPDQELREYLRLAVAEVLLPAYRSFSTHFRHLIERGKNPQKYIRYSPEQVDQLLGKFFEGRQSGEQKQ
;
A
#
# COMPACT_ATOMS: atom_id res chain seq x y z
N MET A 1 -3.84 -7.63 -19.70
CA MET A 1 -3.33 -6.26 -19.53
C MET A 1 -3.74 -5.65 -18.19
N ILE A 2 -5.02 -5.37 -17.90
CA ILE A 2 -5.45 -4.79 -16.61
C ILE A 2 -5.17 -5.70 -15.40
N LYS A 3 -5.48 -7.00 -15.50
CA LYS A 3 -5.16 -8.00 -14.46
C LYS A 3 -3.68 -8.01 -14.06
N GLU A 4 -2.79 -7.87 -15.04
CA GLU A 4 -1.34 -7.84 -14.80
C GLU A 4 -0.90 -6.52 -14.19
N ARG A 5 -1.60 -5.40 -14.47
CA ARG A 5 -1.34 -4.12 -13.80
C ARG A 5 -1.68 -4.15 -12.31
N PHE A 6 -2.81 -4.77 -11.93
CA PHE A 6 -3.13 -4.96 -10.51
C PHE A 6 -2.10 -5.83 -9.81
N LYS A 7 -1.71 -6.98 -10.40
CA LYS A 7 -0.63 -7.81 -9.84
C LYS A 7 0.70 -7.06 -9.72
N SER A 8 1.06 -6.29 -10.74
CA SER A 8 2.30 -5.51 -10.75
C SER A 8 2.28 -4.43 -9.67
N PHE A 9 1.12 -3.80 -9.44
CA PHE A 9 0.93 -2.90 -8.30
C PHE A 9 1.10 -3.65 -6.98
N ASP A 10 0.43 -4.78 -6.80
CA ASP A 10 0.48 -5.55 -5.56
C ASP A 10 1.93 -5.94 -5.19
N VAL A 11 2.71 -6.42 -6.16
CA VAL A 11 4.12 -6.79 -5.96
C VAL A 11 4.96 -5.56 -5.58
N GLN A 12 4.88 -4.49 -6.36
CA GLN A 12 5.68 -3.28 -6.12
C GLN A 12 5.32 -2.62 -4.79
N PHE A 13 4.04 -2.58 -4.45
CA PHE A 13 3.56 -2.00 -3.20
C PHE A 13 3.98 -2.85 -1.99
N GLU A 14 3.90 -4.17 -2.09
CA GLU A 14 4.35 -5.08 -1.02
C GLU A 14 5.85 -4.96 -0.76
N GLU A 15 6.67 -4.94 -1.81
CA GLU A 15 8.11 -4.71 -1.70
C GLU A 15 8.45 -3.34 -1.08
N LEU A 16 7.76 -2.29 -1.53
CA LEU A 16 7.95 -0.94 -1.02
C LEU A 16 7.57 -0.84 0.46
N HIS A 17 6.39 -1.35 0.83
CA HIS A 17 5.92 -1.37 2.22
C HIS A 17 6.87 -2.18 3.10
N ALA A 18 7.29 -3.38 2.68
CA ALA A 18 8.22 -4.20 3.45
C ALA A 18 9.56 -3.48 3.71
N LYS A 19 10.02 -2.67 2.75
CA LYS A 19 11.25 -1.88 2.87
C LYS A 19 11.06 -0.63 3.73
N GLN A 20 10.06 0.20 3.44
CA GLN A 20 9.89 1.51 4.06
C GLN A 20 9.33 1.44 5.48
N SER A 21 8.59 0.38 5.84
CA SER A 21 8.19 0.15 7.23
C SER A 21 9.36 -0.25 8.15
N GLN A 22 10.49 -0.68 7.59
CA GLN A 22 11.72 -0.97 8.37
C GLN A 22 12.59 0.26 8.60
N TRP A 23 12.43 1.31 7.81
CA TRP A 23 13.14 2.57 8.02
C TRP A 23 12.59 3.29 9.23
N THR A 24 13.42 4.06 9.93
CA THR A 24 12.99 4.85 11.08
C THR A 24 13.21 6.33 10.78
N ILE A 25 12.16 7.13 10.94
CA ILE A 25 12.27 8.58 11.01
C ILE A 25 11.90 8.97 12.46
N PRO A 26 12.88 9.38 13.28
CA PRO A 26 12.65 9.70 14.69
C PRO A 26 11.76 10.93 14.90
N ASP A 27 11.86 11.89 13.99
CA ASP A 27 11.04 13.10 13.99
C ASP A 27 9.60 12.76 13.58
N GLN A 28 8.67 12.90 14.52
CA GLN A 28 7.28 12.52 14.32
C GLN A 28 6.58 13.40 13.27
N GLU A 29 6.83 14.71 13.29
CA GLU A 29 6.20 15.67 12.38
C GLU A 29 6.66 15.42 10.95
N LEU A 30 7.98 15.26 10.75
CA LEU A 30 8.55 14.90 9.46
C LEU A 30 8.02 13.56 8.94
N ARG A 31 7.90 12.56 9.82
CA ARG A 31 7.35 11.25 9.47
C ARG A 31 5.90 11.35 9.02
N GLU A 32 5.06 12.05 9.76
CA GLU A 32 3.64 12.26 9.41
C GLU A 32 3.50 13.05 8.12
N TYR A 33 4.26 14.13 7.96
CA TYR A 33 4.31 14.91 6.73
C TYR A 33 4.67 14.04 5.51
N LEU A 34 5.72 13.22 5.60
CA LEU A 34 6.13 12.35 4.51
C LEU A 34 5.08 11.30 4.17
N ARG A 35 4.41 10.72 5.17
CA ARG A 35 3.30 9.78 4.95
C ARG A 35 2.15 10.45 4.20
N LEU A 36 1.77 11.66 4.62
CA LEU A 36 0.74 12.46 3.96
C LEU A 36 1.14 12.78 2.52
N ALA A 37 2.36 13.26 2.28
CA ALA A 37 2.85 13.59 0.95
C ALA A 37 2.84 12.37 0.00
N VAL A 38 3.19 11.18 0.50
CA VAL A 38 3.09 9.93 -0.28
C VAL A 38 1.63 9.57 -0.55
N ALA A 39 0.77 9.66 0.47
CA ALA A 39 -0.65 9.33 0.36
C ALA A 39 -1.39 10.27 -0.61
N GLU A 40 -1.09 11.56 -0.59
CA GLU A 40 -1.66 12.58 -1.49
C GLU A 40 -1.37 12.29 -2.97
N VAL A 41 -0.24 11.66 -3.27
CA VAL A 41 0.11 11.26 -4.64
C VAL A 41 -0.47 9.88 -4.98
N LEU A 42 -0.30 8.90 -4.10
CA LEU A 42 -0.62 7.51 -4.40
C LEU A 42 -2.12 7.23 -4.33
N LEU A 43 -2.83 7.73 -3.32
CA LEU A 43 -4.23 7.39 -3.09
C LEU A 43 -5.15 7.89 -4.20
N PRO A 44 -5.06 9.13 -4.70
CA PRO A 44 -5.91 9.56 -5.82
C PRO A 44 -5.68 8.71 -7.07
N ALA A 45 -4.42 8.40 -7.39
CA ALA A 45 -4.08 7.57 -8.53
C ALA A 45 -4.61 6.14 -8.39
N TYR A 46 -4.42 5.51 -7.22
CA TYR A 46 -4.87 4.16 -6.96
C TYR A 46 -6.40 4.05 -6.86
N ARG A 47 -7.07 5.00 -6.20
CA ARG A 47 -8.55 5.08 -6.14
C ARG A 47 -9.13 5.19 -7.54
N SER A 48 -8.58 6.09 -8.37
CA SER A 48 -9.01 6.23 -9.76
C SER A 48 -8.81 4.92 -10.52
N PHE A 49 -7.62 4.33 -10.48
CA PHE A 49 -7.34 3.05 -11.15
C PHE A 49 -8.28 1.92 -10.67
N SER A 50 -8.46 1.77 -9.37
CA SER A 50 -9.31 0.73 -8.77
C SER A 50 -10.76 0.93 -9.19
N THR A 51 -11.35 2.11 -9.00
CA THR A 51 -12.75 2.37 -9.37
C THR A 51 -13.02 2.14 -10.86
N HIS A 52 -12.13 2.60 -11.74
CA HIS A 52 -12.33 2.48 -13.19
C HIS A 52 -12.20 1.04 -13.70
N PHE A 53 -11.36 0.20 -13.10
CA PHE A 53 -11.01 -1.10 -13.68
C PHE A 53 -11.43 -2.31 -12.84
N ARG A 54 -11.79 -2.14 -11.57
CA ARG A 54 -12.17 -3.22 -10.66
C ARG A 54 -13.35 -4.04 -11.17
N HIS A 55 -14.38 -3.41 -11.72
CA HIS A 55 -15.55 -4.09 -12.26
C HIS A 55 -15.20 -5.06 -13.41
N LEU A 56 -14.12 -4.80 -14.16
CA LEU A 56 -13.64 -5.70 -15.22
C LEU A 56 -12.99 -6.97 -14.65
N ILE A 57 -12.47 -6.89 -13.43
CA ILE A 57 -11.86 -8.02 -12.72
C ILE A 57 -12.92 -8.83 -11.98
N GLU A 58 -13.87 -8.15 -11.33
CA GLU A 58 -14.97 -8.76 -10.56
C GLU A 58 -15.92 -9.62 -11.40
N ARG A 59 -16.05 -9.33 -12.70
CA ARG A 59 -16.80 -10.17 -13.64
C ARG A 59 -16.11 -11.50 -14.01
N GLY A 60 -14.87 -11.71 -13.58
CA GLY A 60 -14.09 -12.91 -13.88
C GLY A 60 -14.20 -14.02 -12.82
N LYS A 61 -13.67 -15.20 -13.14
CA LYS A 61 -13.49 -16.29 -12.17
C LYS A 61 -12.34 -15.92 -11.21
N ASN A 62 -12.64 -15.75 -9.91
CA ASN A 62 -11.73 -15.39 -8.81
C ASN A 62 -11.08 -13.98 -8.86
N PRO A 63 -11.85 -12.91 -8.64
CA PRO A 63 -11.32 -11.54 -8.61
C PRO A 63 -10.28 -11.29 -7.50
N GLN A 64 -10.44 -11.96 -6.35
CA GLN A 64 -9.52 -11.87 -5.20
C GLN A 64 -8.08 -12.32 -5.54
N LYS A 65 -7.88 -13.07 -6.62
CA LYS A 65 -6.53 -13.47 -7.09
C LYS A 65 -5.74 -12.30 -7.68
N TYR A 66 -6.42 -11.23 -8.09
CA TYR A 66 -5.82 -10.14 -8.86
C TYR A 66 -5.80 -8.82 -8.12
N ILE A 67 -6.70 -8.59 -7.17
CA ILE A 67 -6.78 -7.34 -6.40
C ILE A 67 -6.57 -7.73 -4.94
N ARG A 68 -5.40 -7.42 -4.39
CA ARG A 68 -5.07 -7.73 -2.99
C ARG A 68 -5.45 -6.62 -2.01
N TYR A 69 -5.36 -5.37 -2.43
CA TYR A 69 -5.55 -4.21 -1.56
C TYR A 69 -6.74 -3.35 -1.99
N SER A 70 -7.57 -2.93 -1.03
CA SER A 70 -8.48 -1.81 -1.22
C SER A 70 -7.73 -0.49 -1.04
N PRO A 71 -8.25 0.64 -1.57
CA PRO A 71 -7.65 1.94 -1.31
C PRO A 71 -7.50 2.28 0.18
N GLU A 72 -8.43 1.84 1.02
CA GLU A 72 -8.40 2.00 2.47
C GLU A 72 -7.29 1.15 3.10
N GLN A 73 -7.07 -0.06 2.60
CA GLN A 73 -5.95 -0.89 3.05
C GLN A 73 -4.60 -0.30 2.63
N VAL A 74 -4.49 0.29 1.42
CA VAL A 74 -3.29 1.00 0.98
C VAL A 74 -3.00 2.17 1.93
N ASP A 75 -4.00 2.98 2.25
CA ASP A 75 -3.88 4.11 3.19
C ASP A 75 -3.39 3.66 4.58
N GLN A 76 -4.02 2.62 5.15
CA GLN A 76 -3.60 2.04 6.43
C GLN A 76 -2.15 1.54 6.42
N LEU A 77 -1.69 0.98 5.30
CA LEU A 77 -0.32 0.47 5.16
C LEU A 77 0.69 1.61 4.97
N LEU A 78 0.34 2.69 4.26
CA LEU A 78 1.16 3.91 4.21
C LEU A 78 1.34 4.53 5.60
N GLY A 79 0.31 4.44 6.45
CA GLY A 79 0.36 4.87 7.85
C GLY A 79 1.43 4.15 8.68
N LYS A 80 1.97 3.02 8.23
CA LYS A 80 3.05 2.27 8.91
C LYS A 80 4.45 2.59 8.39
N PHE A 81 4.58 3.43 7.37
CA PHE A 81 5.87 3.76 6.81
C PHE A 81 6.74 4.48 7.83
N PHE A 82 8.04 4.21 7.82
CA PHE A 82 9.03 4.91 8.62
C PHE A 82 8.91 4.77 10.16
N GLU A 83 8.15 3.79 10.66
CA GLU A 83 8.08 3.49 12.11
C GLU A 83 9.35 2.82 12.63
N GLY A 84 10.05 2.11 11.76
CA GLY A 84 11.08 1.16 12.13
C GLY A 84 10.47 -0.15 12.61
N ARG A 85 11.32 -1.16 12.81
CA ARG A 85 10.88 -2.34 13.57
C ARG A 85 10.52 -1.87 14.97
N GLN A 86 9.30 -2.17 15.42
CA GLN A 86 8.99 -2.14 16.85
C GLN A 86 10.03 -3.05 17.53
N SER A 87 10.96 -2.47 18.28
CA SER A 87 11.81 -3.24 19.19
C SER A 87 10.91 -3.77 20.31
N GLY A 88 10.22 -4.87 20.02
CA GLY A 88 9.15 -5.35 20.87
C GLY A 88 8.52 -6.66 20.43
N GLU A 89 9.28 -7.56 19.81
CA GLU A 89 8.95 -9.00 19.69
C GLU A 89 10.24 -9.80 19.42
N GLN A 90 11.21 -9.63 20.30
CA GLN A 90 12.13 -10.70 20.68
C GLN A 90 11.79 -11.07 22.12
N LYS A 91 11.08 -12.19 22.29
CA LYS A 91 10.73 -12.98 23.50
C LYS A 91 9.31 -13.49 23.21
N GLN A 92 9.05 -14.79 23.07
CA GLN A 92 9.55 -15.92 23.85
C GLN A 92 9.45 -17.21 23.04
#